data_AF-A0A371QRA5-F1
#
_entry.id   AF-A0A371QRA5-F1
#
_cell.length_a   1.000
_cell.length_b   1.000
_cell.length_c   1.000
_cell.angle_alpha   90.00
_cell.angle_beta   90.00
_cell.angle_gamma   90.00
#
_symmetry.space_group_name_H-M   'P 1'
#
loop_
_entity.id
_entity.type
_entity.pdbx_description
1 polymer ?
#
loop_
_entity_poly.entity_id
_entity_poly.type
_entity_poly.pdbx_seq_one_letter_code
_entity_poly.pdbx_strand_id
1 'polypeptide(L)'
;MRTDRELKELLYKDEAGFLLAAAPVIDKVVNRFVNNGFIPRQDRSQLMSHIHESLLDGKISAMRSQFNGQSLVSTYLTRIVYNLCVRYGKKNRKYNQVNQFRADELHQRISGDDPHKESVLIQETERLNYLITLYGEKSGRLVLLLKMVLRLKITREDVLNPYPHAEQDLAESLMDEYHQLIAEPGLTDQNLFAGISPGINRLDQKENSPDALRKWIASKLEELAAALNAPPSGAAFDKESVKLLAEQYFTKLQTR
;
A
#
# COMPACT_ATOMS: atom_id res chain seq x y z
N MET A 1 20.09 10.40 24.25
CA MET A 1 19.42 9.08 24.17
C MET A 1 20.29 8.11 24.94
N ARG A 2 19.70 7.29 25.82
CA ARG A 2 20.44 6.18 26.45
C ARG A 2 20.98 5.23 25.39
N THR A 3 22.09 4.57 25.69
CA THR A 3 22.69 3.60 24.76
C THR A 3 21.90 2.30 24.72
N ASP A 4 21.98 1.54 23.62
CA ASP A 4 21.34 0.22 23.53
C ASP A 4 21.85 -0.77 24.60
N ARG A 5 23.08 -0.57 25.07
CA ARG A 5 23.65 -1.31 26.20
C ARG A 5 22.89 -1.04 27.50
N GLU A 6 22.63 0.22 27.81
CA GLU A 6 21.85 0.61 28.99
C GLU A 6 20.41 0.10 28.91
N LEU A 7 19.78 0.16 27.72
CA LEU A 7 18.45 -0.41 27.49
C LEU A 7 18.43 -1.91 27.75
N LYS A 8 19.47 -2.64 27.30
CA LYS A 8 19.61 -4.07 27.55
C LYS A 8 19.74 -4.37 29.04
N GLU A 9 20.55 -3.61 29.77
CA GLU A 9 20.71 -3.82 31.22
C GLU A 9 19.41 -3.56 31.98
N LEU A 10 18.72 -2.46 31.65
CA LEU A 10 17.42 -2.14 32.23
C LEU A 10 16.37 -3.20 31.92
N LEU A 11 16.35 -3.72 30.68
CA LEU A 11 15.41 -4.76 30.27
C LEU A 11 15.40 -5.93 31.27
N TYR A 12 16.56 -6.37 31.77
CA TYR A 12 16.64 -7.51 32.70
C TYR A 12 16.54 -7.13 34.19
N LYS A 13 16.87 -5.89 34.57
CA LYS A 13 17.00 -5.49 35.99
C LYS A 13 15.81 -4.69 36.52
N ASP A 14 15.23 -3.83 35.68
CA ASP A 14 14.22 -2.86 36.11
C ASP A 14 13.25 -2.56 34.97
N GLU A 15 12.03 -3.11 35.10
CA GLU A 15 10.98 -2.96 34.10
C GLU A 15 10.51 -1.52 33.92
N ALA A 16 10.33 -0.80 35.04
CA ALA A 16 9.85 0.57 35.02
C ALA A 16 10.94 1.49 34.43
N GLY A 17 12.19 1.30 34.85
CA GLY A 17 13.34 2.01 34.29
C GLY A 17 13.53 1.74 32.79
N PHE A 18 13.31 0.50 32.34
CA PHE A 18 13.34 0.15 30.91
C PHE A 18 12.28 0.93 30.12
N LEU A 19 11.03 0.94 30.59
CA LEU A 19 9.94 1.61 29.90
C LEU A 19 10.19 3.12 29.76
N LEU A 20 10.66 3.77 30.83
CA LEU A 20 11.03 5.18 30.83
C LEU A 20 12.17 5.46 29.83
N ALA A 21 13.20 4.61 29.82
CA ALA A 21 14.31 4.75 28.89
C ALA A 21 13.91 4.48 27.42
N ALA A 22 12.93 3.60 27.21
CA ALA A 22 12.40 3.21 25.91
C ALA A 22 11.43 4.24 25.30
N ALA A 23 10.87 5.14 26.10
CA ALA A 23 9.84 6.11 25.67
C ALA A 23 10.20 6.89 24.38
N PRO A 24 11.43 7.40 24.17
CA PRO A 24 11.78 8.09 22.92
C PRO A 24 11.74 7.19 21.68
N VAL A 25 12.03 5.89 21.83
CA VAL A 25 11.95 4.92 20.73
C VAL A 25 10.49 4.64 20.41
N ILE A 26 9.67 4.44 21.43
CA ILE A 26 8.22 4.23 21.30
C ILE A 26 7.58 5.44 20.60
N ASP A 27 7.91 6.66 21.05
CA ASP A 27 7.36 7.89 20.51
C ASP A 27 7.68 8.09 19.03
N LYS A 28 8.91 7.79 18.59
CA LYS A 28 9.29 7.83 17.17
C LYS A 28 8.44 6.89 16.32
N VAL A 29 8.17 5.68 16.81
CA VAL A 29 7.34 4.70 16.09
C VAL A 29 5.89 5.19 16.02
N VAL A 30 5.33 5.62 17.16
CA VAL A 30 3.96 6.15 17.24
C VAL A 30 3.78 7.36 16.31
N ASN A 31 4.68 8.33 16.36
CA ASN A 31 4.60 9.52 15.53
C ASN A 31 4.67 9.18 14.04
N ARG A 32 5.43 8.16 13.63
CA ARG A 32 5.42 7.68 12.24
C ARG A 32 4.02 7.21 11.83
N PHE A 33 3.33 6.43 12.66
CA PHE A 33 1.97 5.95 12.35
C PHE A 33 0.94 7.09 12.30
N VAL A 34 1.06 8.06 13.21
CA VAL A 34 0.19 9.23 13.26
C VAL A 34 0.43 10.16 12.07
N ASN A 35 1.69 10.46 11.76
CA ASN A 35 2.05 11.35 10.65
C ASN A 35 1.72 10.74 9.29
N ASN A 36 1.79 9.42 9.16
CA ASN A 36 1.37 8.69 7.96
C ASN A 36 -0.16 8.52 7.85
N GLY A 37 -0.95 9.06 8.78
CA GLY A 37 -2.41 8.97 8.75
C GLY A 37 -2.98 7.57 9.05
N PHE A 38 -2.15 6.61 9.47
CA PHE A 38 -2.63 5.28 9.84
C PHE A 38 -3.48 5.32 11.13
N ILE A 39 -3.17 6.27 12.02
CA ILE A 39 -3.86 6.51 13.29
C ILE A 39 -4.21 8.01 13.37
N PRO A 40 -5.46 8.38 13.68
CA PRO A 40 -5.86 9.79 13.84
C PRO A 40 -4.99 10.50 14.89
N ARG A 41 -4.66 11.78 14.65
CA ARG A 41 -3.83 12.58 15.58
C ARG A 41 -4.43 12.65 16.99
N GLN A 42 -5.76 12.71 17.09
CA GLN A 42 -6.49 12.73 18.37
C GLN A 42 -6.36 11.42 19.17
N ASP A 43 -6.12 10.29 18.49
CA ASP A 43 -5.99 8.98 19.13
C ASP A 43 -4.55 8.68 19.58
N ARG A 44 -3.60 9.59 19.30
CA ARG A 44 -2.17 9.40 19.65
C ARG A 44 -1.98 9.12 21.14
N SER A 45 -2.66 9.86 22.01
CA SER A 45 -2.54 9.70 23.47
C SER A 45 -3.06 8.34 23.90
N GLN A 46 -4.22 7.91 23.39
CA GLN A 46 -4.83 6.63 23.69
C GLN A 46 -3.96 5.46 23.19
N LEU A 47 -3.41 5.56 21.98
CA LEU A 47 -2.46 4.58 21.47
C LEU A 47 -1.22 4.48 22.37
N MET A 48 -0.67 5.61 22.80
CA MET A 48 0.51 5.63 23.68
C MET A 48 0.21 4.90 24.99
N SER A 49 -0.92 5.20 25.64
CA SER A 49 -1.36 4.50 26.85
C SER A 49 -1.53 3.01 26.60
N HIS A 50 -2.19 2.62 25.50
CA HIS A 50 -2.38 1.23 25.13
C HIS A 50 -1.05 0.48 24.93
N ILE A 51 -0.04 1.11 24.33
CA ILE A 51 1.29 0.53 24.16
C ILE A 51 1.97 0.34 25.51
N HIS A 52 1.94 1.34 26.40
CA HIS A 52 2.53 1.22 27.73
C HIS A 52 1.86 0.12 28.56
N GLU A 53 0.53 0.07 28.58
CA GLU A 53 -0.23 -0.98 29.24
C GLU A 53 0.12 -2.36 28.66
N SER A 54 0.15 -2.49 27.33
CA SER A 54 0.50 -3.76 26.67
C SER A 54 1.94 -4.18 26.96
N LEU A 55 2.86 -3.23 27.12
CA LEU A 55 4.25 -3.51 27.46
C LEU A 55 4.38 -4.07 28.87
N LEU A 56 3.69 -3.45 29.82
CA LEU A 56 3.62 -3.86 31.22
C LEU A 56 2.81 -5.16 31.42
N ASP A 57 1.81 -5.40 30.58
CA ASP A 57 0.99 -6.63 30.58
C ASP A 57 1.71 -7.81 29.90
N GLY A 58 2.95 -8.05 30.35
CA GLY A 58 3.72 -9.25 30.04
C GLY A 58 4.54 -9.22 28.74
N LYS A 59 4.48 -8.18 27.91
CA LYS A 59 5.34 -8.11 26.71
C LYS A 59 6.80 -7.87 27.07
N ILE A 60 7.11 -7.08 28.10
CA ILE A 60 8.50 -6.92 28.57
C ILE A 60 9.04 -8.26 29.10
N SER A 61 8.23 -9.00 29.87
CA SER A 61 8.58 -10.35 30.33
C SER A 61 8.82 -11.32 29.16
N ALA A 62 7.98 -11.28 28.12
CA ALA A 62 8.20 -12.06 26.90
C ALA A 62 9.47 -11.61 26.13
N MET A 63 9.76 -10.31 26.10
CA MET A 63 11.00 -9.80 25.50
C MET A 63 12.22 -10.34 26.22
N ARG A 64 12.23 -10.36 27.56
CA ARG A 64 13.34 -10.90 28.36
C ARG A 64 13.66 -12.35 27.99
N SER A 65 12.64 -13.18 27.83
CA SER A 65 12.81 -14.62 27.54
C SER A 65 13.14 -14.92 26.08
N GLN A 66 12.68 -14.09 25.14
CA GLN A 66 12.84 -14.32 23.70
C GLN A 66 14.04 -13.58 23.09
N PHE A 67 14.54 -12.53 23.74
CA PHE A 67 15.63 -11.74 23.21
C PHE A 67 16.97 -12.48 23.32
N ASN A 68 17.49 -12.91 22.17
CA ASN A 68 18.72 -13.69 22.05
C ASN A 68 19.99 -12.84 21.78
N GLY A 69 19.86 -11.50 21.72
CA GLY A 69 20.98 -10.60 21.49
C GLY A 69 21.48 -10.48 20.04
N GLN A 70 20.82 -11.11 19.06
CA GLN A 70 21.21 -11.01 17.63
C GLN A 70 20.93 -9.63 17.02
N SER A 71 20.14 -8.79 17.67
CA SER A 71 19.81 -7.43 17.25
C SER A 71 19.92 -6.46 18.42
N LEU A 72 19.94 -5.15 18.14
CA LEU A 72 19.85 -4.12 19.17
C LEU A 72 18.49 -4.20 19.87
N VAL A 73 18.47 -3.94 21.18
CA VAL A 73 17.23 -3.95 21.98
C VAL A 73 16.24 -2.93 21.44
N SER A 74 16.72 -1.75 21.03
CA SER A 74 15.91 -0.71 20.37
C SER A 74 15.25 -1.20 19.08
N THR A 75 15.96 -1.98 18.25
CA THR A 75 15.41 -2.58 17.01
C THR A 75 14.34 -3.61 17.34
N TYR A 76 14.60 -4.49 18.31
CA TYR A 76 13.65 -5.51 18.74
C TYR A 76 12.38 -4.89 19.33
N LEU A 77 12.54 -3.90 20.21
CA LEU A 77 11.45 -3.10 20.77
C LEU A 77 10.66 -2.39 19.67
N THR A 78 11.33 -1.76 18.70
CA THR A 78 10.69 -1.08 17.57
C THR A 78 9.74 -2.02 16.84
N ARG A 79 10.15 -3.28 16.61
CA ARG A 79 9.30 -4.28 15.95
C ARG A 79 8.07 -4.63 16.77
N ILE A 80 8.20 -4.75 18.09
CA ILE A 80 7.09 -5.04 18.99
C ILE A 80 6.09 -3.88 19.02
N VAL A 81 6.59 -2.65 19.21
CA VAL A 81 5.76 -1.43 19.23
C VAL A 81 5.05 -1.24 17.89
N TYR A 82 5.75 -1.44 16.77
CA TYR A 82 5.16 -1.41 15.43
C TYR A 82 3.96 -2.37 15.32
N ASN A 83 4.13 -3.61 15.78
CA ASN A 83 3.06 -4.61 15.75
C ASN A 83 1.89 -4.22 16.64
N LEU A 84 2.12 -3.57 17.79
CA LEU A 84 1.07 -3.04 18.65
C LEU A 84 0.29 -1.91 17.94
N CYS A 85 0.98 -0.96 17.30
CA CYS A 85 0.34 0.09 16.50
C CYS A 85 -0.54 -0.49 15.39
N VAL A 86 -0.06 -1.51 14.67
CA VAL A 86 -0.84 -2.18 13.62
C VAL A 86 -2.09 -2.85 14.21
N ARG A 87 -1.97 -3.56 15.33
CA ARG A 87 -3.13 -4.22 15.97
C ARG A 87 -4.15 -3.20 16.48
N TYR A 88 -3.69 -2.14 17.12
CA TYR A 88 -4.54 -1.05 17.60
C TYR A 88 -5.30 -0.41 16.45
N GLY A 89 -4.60 -0.02 15.38
CA GLY A 89 -5.22 0.53 14.17
C GLY A 89 -6.23 -0.42 13.53
N LYS A 90 -5.94 -1.73 13.46
CA LYS A 90 -6.89 -2.74 12.94
C LYS A 90 -8.13 -2.88 13.82
N LYS A 91 -7.98 -2.90 15.15
CA LYS A 91 -9.10 -3.03 16.10
C LYS A 91 -10.01 -1.81 16.04
N ASN A 92 -9.43 -0.60 16.02
CA ASN A 92 -10.20 0.64 15.94
C ASN A 92 -10.80 0.88 14.55
N ARG A 93 -10.14 0.45 13.46
CA ARG A 93 -10.76 0.45 12.14
C ARG A 93 -11.95 -0.49 12.06
N LYS A 94 -11.91 -1.69 12.66
CA LYS A 94 -13.08 -2.57 12.73
C LYS A 94 -14.20 -1.95 13.55
N TYR A 95 -13.90 -1.27 14.65
CA TYR A 95 -14.91 -0.58 15.45
C TYR A 95 -15.57 0.59 14.68
N ASN A 96 -14.77 1.35 13.93
CA ASN A 96 -15.27 2.42 13.06
C ASN A 96 -15.98 1.89 11.81
N GLN A 97 -15.57 0.72 11.29
CA GLN A 97 -16.24 0.04 10.17
C GLN A 97 -17.56 -0.62 10.58
N VAL A 98 -17.70 -1.09 11.83
CA VAL A 98 -18.98 -1.60 12.34
C VAL A 98 -19.99 -0.45 12.53
N ASN A 99 -19.51 0.77 12.77
CA ASN A 99 -20.32 1.99 12.68
C ASN A 99 -20.43 2.56 11.24
N GLN A 100 -19.70 1.98 10.27
CA GLN A 100 -19.83 2.23 8.82
C GLN A 100 -20.40 1.00 8.09
N PHE A 101 -21.30 0.25 8.73
CA PHE A 101 -22.17 -0.70 8.03
C PHE A 101 -23.16 0.06 7.13
N ARG A 102 -22.62 0.62 6.04
CA ARG A 102 -23.30 1.17 4.86
C ARG A 102 -22.47 0.90 3.59
N ALA A 103 -21.73 -0.21 3.57
CA ALA A 103 -21.05 -0.67 2.37
C ALA A 103 -22.05 -1.14 1.29
N ASP A 104 -23.24 -1.61 1.68
CA ASP A 104 -24.33 -1.91 0.74
C ASP A 104 -24.96 -0.64 0.12
N GLU A 105 -24.72 0.54 0.72
CA GLU A 105 -25.15 1.81 0.15
C GLU A 105 -24.23 2.31 -0.96
N LEU A 106 -22.97 1.85 -1.07
CA LEU A 106 -22.09 2.30 -2.15
C LEU A 106 -22.52 1.74 -3.50
N HIS A 107 -23.00 0.49 -3.56
CA HIS A 107 -23.56 -0.09 -4.79
C HIS A 107 -24.98 0.41 -5.11
N GLN A 108 -25.80 0.77 -4.11
CA GLN A 108 -27.09 1.44 -4.38
C GLN A 108 -26.97 2.94 -4.70
N ARG A 109 -25.87 3.59 -4.31
CA ARG A 109 -25.62 5.02 -4.59
C ARG A 109 -25.02 5.29 -5.97
N ILE A 110 -24.50 4.30 -6.69
CA ILE A 110 -23.94 4.51 -8.04
C ILE A 110 -25.04 4.65 -9.12
N SER A 111 -26.28 4.23 -8.83
CA SER A 111 -27.41 4.29 -9.77
C SER A 111 -28.29 5.54 -9.66
N GLY A 112 -27.86 6.56 -8.92
CA GLY A 112 -28.59 7.81 -8.75
C GLY A 112 -27.78 8.99 -9.26
N ASP A 113 -28.38 9.73 -10.19
CA ASP A 113 -27.89 10.92 -10.91
C ASP A 113 -27.62 12.09 -9.93
N ASP A 114 -26.63 11.91 -9.06
CA ASP A 114 -26.23 12.85 -8.02
C ASP A 114 -24.96 13.58 -8.47
N PRO A 115 -25.06 14.86 -8.89
CA PRO A 115 -23.92 15.65 -9.36
C PRO A 115 -22.78 15.73 -8.36
N HIS A 116 -23.06 15.58 -7.05
CA HIS A 116 -22.01 15.58 -6.04
C HIS A 116 -21.13 14.33 -6.11
N LYS A 117 -21.69 13.17 -6.47
CA LYS A 117 -20.90 11.93 -6.62
C LYS A 117 -19.95 12.00 -7.80
N GLU A 118 -20.43 12.56 -8.91
CA GLU A 118 -19.59 12.75 -10.10
C GLU A 118 -18.43 13.70 -9.80
N SER A 119 -18.70 14.81 -9.10
CA SER A 119 -17.66 15.75 -8.66
C SER A 119 -16.60 15.10 -7.77
N VAL A 120 -17.00 14.28 -6.79
CA VAL A 120 -16.05 13.53 -5.93
C VAL A 120 -15.23 12.55 -6.76
N LEU A 121 -15.85 11.79 -7.67
CA LEU A 121 -15.13 10.85 -8.53
C LEU A 121 -14.13 11.57 -9.45
N ILE A 122 -14.50 12.74 -10.00
CA ILE A 122 -13.58 13.57 -10.80
C ILE A 122 -12.37 13.98 -9.96
N GLN A 123 -12.59 14.48 -8.74
CA GLN A 123 -11.49 14.88 -7.85
C GLN A 123 -10.57 13.70 -7.50
N GLU A 124 -11.13 12.54 -7.15
CA GLU A 124 -10.32 11.36 -6.84
C GLU A 124 -9.57 10.83 -8.07
N THR A 125 -10.18 10.93 -9.25
CA THR A 125 -9.54 10.59 -10.53
C THR A 125 -8.37 11.52 -10.85
N GLU A 126 -8.52 12.82 -10.63
CA GLU A 126 -7.45 13.82 -10.79
C GLU A 126 -6.31 13.60 -9.79
N ARG A 127 -6.64 13.23 -8.54
CA ARG A 127 -5.64 12.85 -7.54
C ARG A 127 -4.87 11.60 -7.95
N LEU A 128 -5.55 10.56 -8.44
CA LEU A 128 -4.88 9.37 -8.96
C LEU A 128 -3.93 9.72 -10.11
N ASN A 129 -4.38 10.55 -11.07
CA ASN A 129 -3.54 11.02 -12.17
C ASN A 129 -2.29 11.74 -11.66
N TYR A 130 -2.45 12.67 -10.72
CA TYR A 130 -1.33 13.36 -10.09
C TYR A 130 -0.37 12.40 -9.37
N LEU A 131 -0.88 11.40 -8.65
CA LEU A 131 -0.04 10.41 -7.99
C LEU A 131 0.74 9.55 -8.99
N ILE A 132 0.15 9.22 -10.14
CA ILE A 132 0.84 8.50 -11.22
C ILE A 132 1.98 9.36 -11.79
N THR A 133 1.78 10.66 -12.01
CA THR A 133 2.82 11.54 -12.56
C THR A 133 4.00 11.73 -11.60
N LEU A 134 3.78 11.64 -10.29
CA LEU A 134 4.87 11.66 -9.28
C LEU A 134 5.87 10.50 -9.40
N TYR A 135 5.55 9.43 -10.14
CA TYR A 135 6.51 8.37 -10.44
C TYR A 135 7.55 8.76 -11.51
N GLY A 136 7.42 9.95 -12.13
CA GLY A 136 8.39 10.47 -13.09
C GLY A 136 8.57 9.54 -14.29
N GLU A 137 9.81 9.19 -14.59
CA GLU A 137 10.19 8.26 -15.68
C GLU A 137 9.51 6.88 -15.57
N LYS A 138 9.09 6.47 -14.36
CA LYS A 138 8.43 5.18 -14.15
C LYS A 138 6.91 5.22 -14.31
N SER A 139 6.34 6.40 -14.53
CA SER A 139 4.89 6.59 -14.66
C SER A 139 4.31 5.79 -15.84
N GLY A 140 4.95 5.82 -17.01
CA GLY A 140 4.52 5.03 -18.18
C GLY A 140 4.47 3.53 -17.88
N ARG A 141 5.50 2.99 -17.20
CA ARG A 141 5.58 1.57 -16.85
C ARG A 141 4.51 1.19 -15.83
N LEU A 142 4.22 2.09 -14.89
CA LEU A 142 3.12 1.92 -13.94
C LEU A 142 1.77 1.90 -14.65
N VAL A 143 1.51 2.84 -15.56
CA VAL A 143 0.25 2.90 -16.34
C VAL A 143 0.04 1.64 -17.16
N LEU A 144 1.07 1.18 -17.88
CA LEU A 144 1.01 -0.04 -18.68
C LEU A 144 0.64 -1.25 -17.81
N LEU A 145 1.35 -1.46 -16.69
CA LEU A 145 1.11 -2.59 -15.81
C LEU A 145 -0.22 -2.49 -15.03
N LEU A 146 -0.69 -1.28 -14.72
CA LEU A 146 -2.03 -1.06 -14.17
C LEU A 146 -3.11 -1.49 -15.17
N LYS A 147 -3.03 -1.04 -16.42
CA LYS A 147 -3.97 -1.45 -17.48
C LYS A 147 -4.00 -2.96 -17.65
N MET A 148 -2.84 -3.61 -17.63
CA MET A 148 -2.72 -5.07 -17.72
C MET A 148 -3.39 -5.79 -16.54
N VAL A 149 -3.15 -5.36 -15.30
CA VAL A 149 -3.81 -5.92 -14.11
C VAL A 149 -5.32 -5.73 -14.15
N LEU A 150 -5.79 -4.62 -14.71
CA LEU A 150 -7.21 -4.31 -14.87
C LEU A 150 -7.84 -5.04 -16.06
N ARG A 151 -7.06 -5.82 -16.83
CA ARG A 151 -7.51 -6.49 -18.06
C ARG A 151 -8.09 -5.52 -19.10
N LEU A 152 -7.60 -4.29 -19.12
CA LEU A 152 -7.98 -3.28 -20.12
C LEU A 152 -7.17 -3.49 -21.39
N LYS A 153 -7.77 -3.26 -22.57
CA LYS A 153 -7.02 -3.26 -23.83
C LYS A 153 -5.94 -2.18 -23.78
N ILE A 154 -4.69 -2.58 -23.99
CA ILE A 154 -3.55 -1.66 -24.16
C ILE A 154 -3.41 -1.27 -25.63
N THR A 155 -2.93 -0.06 -25.87
CA THR A 155 -2.63 0.45 -27.22
C THR A 155 -1.13 0.48 -27.48
N ARG A 156 -0.73 0.76 -28.72
CA ARG A 156 0.69 0.93 -29.08
C ARG A 156 1.35 2.04 -28.27
N GLU A 157 0.63 3.14 -28.05
CA GLU A 157 1.12 4.28 -27.26
C GLU A 157 1.38 3.88 -25.80
N ASP A 158 0.55 3.00 -25.22
CA ASP A 158 0.75 2.50 -23.85
C ASP A 158 2.08 1.75 -23.69
N VAL A 159 2.55 1.08 -24.75
CA VAL A 159 3.84 0.37 -24.77
C VAL A 159 4.99 1.33 -25.11
N LEU A 160 4.83 2.20 -26.10
CA LEU A 160 5.92 3.09 -26.54
C LEU A 160 6.19 4.24 -25.58
N ASN A 161 5.21 4.70 -24.80
CA ASN A 161 5.39 5.77 -23.83
C ASN A 161 6.46 5.42 -22.76
N PRO A 162 6.40 4.26 -22.08
CA PRO A 162 7.49 3.83 -21.20
C PRO A 162 8.75 3.34 -21.94
N TYR A 163 8.63 2.89 -23.20
CA TYR A 163 9.73 2.29 -23.95
C TYR A 163 9.86 2.93 -25.36
N PRO A 164 10.30 4.19 -25.45
CA PRO A 164 10.36 4.92 -26.71
C PRO A 164 11.35 4.33 -27.73
N HIS A 165 12.28 3.47 -27.26
CA HIS A 165 13.27 2.78 -28.09
C HIS A 165 12.86 1.35 -28.47
N ALA A 166 11.65 0.92 -28.10
CA ALA A 166 11.19 -0.42 -28.43
C ALA A 166 11.02 -0.58 -29.94
N GLU A 167 11.50 -1.72 -30.47
CA GLU A 167 11.20 -2.12 -31.84
C GLU A 167 9.68 -2.26 -32.03
N GLN A 168 9.18 -1.83 -33.18
CA GLN A 168 7.74 -1.86 -33.48
C GLN A 168 7.18 -3.28 -33.36
N ASP A 169 7.86 -4.26 -33.93
CA ASP A 169 7.46 -5.66 -33.91
C ASP A 169 7.38 -6.22 -32.48
N LEU A 170 8.28 -5.77 -31.59
CA LEU A 170 8.26 -6.18 -30.18
C LEU A 170 7.04 -5.60 -29.44
N ALA A 171 6.71 -4.34 -29.69
CA ALA A 171 5.54 -3.71 -29.10
C ALA A 171 4.24 -4.37 -29.59
N GLU A 172 4.14 -4.65 -30.89
CA GLU A 172 3.00 -5.34 -31.50
C GLU A 172 2.86 -6.77 -30.96
N SER A 173 3.95 -7.53 -30.92
CA SER A 173 3.95 -8.89 -30.37
C SER A 173 3.50 -8.93 -28.90
N LEU A 174 3.93 -7.98 -28.06
CA LEU A 174 3.47 -7.91 -26.67
C LEU A 174 1.97 -7.61 -26.57
N MET A 175 1.46 -6.71 -27.41
CA MET A 175 0.04 -6.37 -27.43
C MET A 175 -0.81 -7.56 -27.85
N ASP A 176 -0.43 -8.25 -28.93
CA ASP A 176 -1.16 -9.40 -29.45
C ASP A 176 -1.19 -10.54 -28.41
N GLU A 177 -0.05 -10.86 -27.80
CA GLU A 177 0.04 -11.87 -26.74
C GLU A 177 -0.84 -11.50 -25.54
N TYR A 178 -0.78 -10.24 -25.09
CA TYR A 178 -1.61 -9.77 -23.99
C TYR A 178 -3.11 -9.80 -24.33
N HIS A 179 -3.52 -9.35 -25.52
CA HIS A 179 -4.93 -9.35 -25.94
C HIS A 179 -5.47 -10.78 -26.08
N GLN A 180 -4.64 -11.72 -26.52
CA GLN A 180 -5.00 -13.14 -26.55
C GLN A 180 -5.20 -13.69 -25.13
N LEU A 181 -4.28 -13.40 -24.21
CA LEU A 181 -4.38 -13.85 -22.81
C LEU A 181 -5.66 -13.35 -22.13
N ILE A 182 -5.99 -12.07 -22.25
CA ILE A 182 -7.19 -11.52 -21.58
C ILE A 182 -8.51 -11.99 -22.20
N ALA A 183 -8.48 -12.60 -23.38
CA ALA A 183 -9.65 -13.26 -23.98
C ALA A 183 -9.91 -14.65 -23.36
N GLU A 184 -8.95 -15.22 -22.62
CA GLU A 184 -9.08 -16.53 -22.00
C GLU A 184 -9.98 -16.49 -20.74
N PRO A 185 -11.02 -17.33 -20.66
CA PRO A 185 -11.87 -17.40 -19.47
C PRO A 185 -11.07 -17.88 -18.26
N GLY A 186 -11.23 -17.19 -17.12
CA GLY A 186 -10.60 -17.59 -15.86
C GLY A 186 -9.11 -17.28 -15.75
N LEU A 187 -8.58 -16.38 -16.59
CA LEU A 187 -7.19 -15.91 -16.50
C LEU A 187 -6.86 -15.38 -15.11
N THR A 188 -5.93 -16.07 -14.44
CA THR A 188 -5.39 -15.64 -13.14
C THR A 188 -4.29 -14.61 -13.33
N ASP A 189 -4.06 -13.75 -12.33
CA ASP A 189 -2.93 -12.81 -12.37
C ASP A 189 -1.59 -13.56 -12.52
N GLN A 190 -1.46 -14.75 -11.94
CA GLN A 190 -0.25 -15.56 -12.08
C GLN A 190 0.00 -15.96 -13.54
N ASN A 191 -1.03 -16.40 -14.26
CA ASN A 191 -0.93 -16.78 -15.66
C ASN A 191 -0.74 -15.56 -16.57
N LEU A 192 -1.44 -14.46 -16.28
CA LEU A 192 -1.24 -13.19 -16.98
C LEU A 192 0.23 -12.77 -16.93
N PHE A 193 0.81 -12.69 -15.73
CA PHE A 193 2.20 -12.28 -15.56
C PHE A 193 3.19 -13.31 -16.11
N ALA A 194 2.86 -14.60 -16.11
CA ALA A 194 3.70 -15.61 -16.76
C ALA A 194 3.79 -15.34 -18.27
N GLY A 195 2.66 -15.07 -18.92
CA GLY A 195 2.60 -14.78 -20.35
C GLY A 195 3.26 -13.47 -20.75
N ILE A 196 2.98 -12.35 -20.05
CA ILE A 196 3.55 -11.05 -20.47
C ILE A 196 5.01 -10.83 -20.06
N SER A 197 5.54 -11.61 -19.09
CA SER A 197 6.88 -11.36 -18.55
C SER A 197 8.01 -11.39 -19.59
N PRO A 198 8.04 -12.29 -20.59
CA PRO A 198 9.11 -12.32 -21.59
C PRO A 198 9.13 -11.04 -22.42
N GLY A 199 7.96 -10.54 -22.86
CA GLY A 199 7.85 -9.28 -23.60
C GLY A 199 8.28 -8.07 -22.77
N ILE A 200 7.81 -7.98 -21.52
CA ILE A 200 8.22 -6.90 -20.59
C ILE A 200 9.73 -6.96 -20.30
N ASN A 201 10.30 -8.15 -20.13
CA ASN A 201 11.74 -8.34 -19.87
C ASN A 201 12.61 -7.91 -21.05
N ARG A 202 12.17 -8.18 -22.28
CA ARG A 202 12.85 -7.68 -23.49
C ARG A 202 12.82 -6.15 -23.56
N LEU A 203 11.70 -5.52 -23.22
CA LEU A 203 11.56 -4.07 -23.16
C LEU A 203 12.40 -3.43 -22.04
N ASP A 204 12.41 -4.05 -20.86
CA ASP A 204 13.16 -3.58 -19.68
C ASP A 204 14.68 -3.89 -19.77
N GLN A 205 15.10 -4.75 -20.71
CA GLN A 205 16.44 -5.35 -20.78
C GLN A 205 16.86 -6.01 -19.45
N LYS A 206 15.93 -6.75 -18.84
CA LYS A 206 16.10 -7.40 -17.52
C LYS A 206 15.48 -8.79 -17.52
N GLU A 207 15.88 -9.61 -16.56
CA GLU A 207 15.34 -10.96 -16.37
C GLU A 207 14.50 -11.03 -15.08
N ASN A 208 13.38 -10.31 -15.04
CA ASN A 208 12.47 -10.39 -13.89
C ASN A 208 11.62 -11.66 -13.99
N SER A 209 11.44 -12.35 -12.87
CA SER A 209 10.46 -13.43 -12.83
C SER A 209 9.04 -12.87 -12.95
N PRO A 210 8.06 -13.65 -13.48
CA PRO A 210 6.65 -13.28 -13.48
C PRO A 210 6.15 -12.80 -12.10
N ASP A 211 6.55 -13.49 -11.04
CA ASP A 211 6.16 -13.16 -9.66
C ASP A 211 6.78 -11.83 -9.18
N ALA A 212 7.98 -11.47 -9.65
CA ALA A 212 8.59 -10.19 -9.34
C ALA A 212 7.81 -9.02 -9.95
N LEU A 213 7.36 -9.13 -11.22
CA LEU A 213 6.49 -8.13 -11.85
C LEU A 213 5.14 -8.01 -11.14
N ARG A 214 4.52 -9.14 -10.81
CA ARG A 214 3.26 -9.20 -10.06
C ARG A 214 3.37 -8.53 -8.69
N LYS A 215 4.44 -8.83 -7.94
CA LYS A 215 4.72 -8.20 -6.63
C LYS A 215 5.01 -6.71 -6.76
N TRP A 216 5.71 -6.31 -7.83
CA TRP A 216 6.00 -4.91 -8.09
C TRP A 216 4.70 -4.10 -8.25
N ILE A 217 3.80 -4.53 -9.13
CA ILE A 217 2.52 -3.80 -9.32
C ILE A 217 1.64 -3.86 -8.07
N ALA A 218 1.63 -4.98 -7.35
CA ALA A 218 0.88 -5.12 -6.10
C ALA A 218 1.39 -4.15 -5.02
N SER A 219 2.71 -3.92 -4.93
CA SER A 219 3.31 -2.90 -4.06
C SER A 219 2.89 -1.50 -4.48
N LYS A 220 2.87 -1.22 -5.78
CA LYS A 220 2.49 0.10 -6.31
C LYS A 220 1.02 0.43 -6.03
N LEU A 221 0.13 -0.55 -6.10
CA LEU A 221 -1.27 -0.39 -5.68
C LEU A 221 -1.38 -0.06 -4.18
N GLU A 222 -0.55 -0.65 -3.31
CA GLU A 222 -0.52 -0.28 -1.88
C GLU A 222 -0.03 1.15 -1.67
N GLU A 223 1.01 1.55 -2.39
CA GLU A 223 1.56 2.90 -2.34
C GLU A 223 0.52 3.93 -2.80
N LEU A 224 -0.18 3.67 -3.90
CA LEU A 224 -1.26 4.52 -4.41
C LEU A 224 -2.43 4.61 -3.40
N ALA A 225 -2.86 3.48 -2.83
CA ALA A 225 -3.91 3.47 -1.81
C ALA A 225 -3.51 4.28 -0.57
N ALA A 226 -2.28 4.11 -0.09
CA ALA A 226 -1.76 4.87 1.03
C ALA A 226 -1.70 6.38 0.73
N ALA A 227 -1.31 6.76 -0.48
CA ALA A 227 -1.24 8.16 -0.90
C ALA A 227 -2.61 8.80 -1.11
N LEU A 228 -3.59 8.06 -1.67
CA LEU A 228 -4.98 8.55 -1.80
C LEU A 228 -5.65 8.75 -0.45
N ASN A 229 -5.32 7.89 0.54
CA ASN A 229 -5.77 8.03 1.93
C ASN A 229 -5.01 9.09 2.73
N ALA A 230 -3.96 9.69 2.16
CA ALA A 230 -3.28 10.77 2.83
C ALA A 230 -4.20 12.01 2.86
N PRO A 231 -4.10 12.84 3.91
CA PRO A 231 -4.85 14.10 3.98
C PRO A 231 -4.72 14.92 2.68
N PRO A 232 -5.80 15.62 2.26
CA PRO A 232 -7.03 15.89 3.01
C PRO A 232 -8.12 14.82 2.89
N SER A 233 -7.94 13.82 2.02
CA SER A 233 -8.96 12.80 1.77
C SER A 233 -8.99 11.82 2.93
N GLY A 234 -10.01 11.92 3.79
CA GLY A 234 -10.30 10.92 4.82
C GLY A 234 -10.85 9.61 4.24
N ALA A 235 -10.52 9.28 2.99
CA ALA A 235 -10.94 8.07 2.32
C ALA A 235 -10.29 6.82 2.93
N ALA A 236 -10.84 5.67 2.57
CA ALA A 236 -10.39 4.36 3.03
C ALA A 236 -10.07 3.44 1.85
N PHE A 237 -9.32 3.96 0.88
CA PHE A 237 -8.82 3.20 -0.26
C PHE A 237 -7.99 1.99 0.19
N ASP A 238 -8.24 0.89 -0.48
CA ASP A 238 -7.48 -0.35 -0.49
C ASP A 238 -7.11 -0.69 -1.95
N LYS A 239 -6.47 -1.84 -2.17
CA LYS A 239 -6.03 -2.22 -3.53
C LYS A 239 -7.18 -2.30 -4.52
N GLU A 240 -8.32 -2.83 -4.10
CA GLU A 240 -9.45 -3.08 -5.00
C GLU A 240 -10.17 -1.77 -5.34
N SER A 241 -10.37 -0.88 -4.37
CA SER A 241 -10.92 0.45 -4.64
C SER A 241 -9.99 1.33 -5.50
N VAL A 242 -8.66 1.20 -5.38
CA VAL A 242 -7.71 1.84 -6.31
C VAL A 242 -7.84 1.28 -7.71
N LYS A 243 -8.00 -0.05 -7.87
CA LYS A 243 -8.24 -0.66 -9.18
C LYS A 243 -9.52 -0.13 -9.82
N LEU A 244 -10.62 -0.06 -9.08
CA LEU A 244 -11.88 0.49 -9.57
C LEU A 244 -11.75 1.96 -10.01
N LEU A 245 -11.05 2.79 -9.21
CA LEU A 245 -10.79 4.18 -9.57
C LEU A 245 -9.91 4.29 -10.82
N ALA A 246 -8.88 3.45 -10.94
CA ALA A 246 -8.01 3.40 -12.11
C ALA A 246 -8.74 2.94 -13.37
N GLU A 247 -9.63 1.95 -13.26
CA GLU A 247 -10.49 1.50 -14.35
C GLU A 247 -11.39 2.64 -14.86
N GLN A 248 -12.03 3.39 -13.96
CA GLN A 248 -12.81 4.56 -14.32
C GLN A 248 -11.95 5.65 -14.99
N TYR A 249 -10.77 5.93 -14.45
CA TYR A 249 -9.82 6.88 -15.02
C TYR A 249 -9.47 6.52 -16.47
N PHE A 250 -9.07 5.28 -16.73
CA PHE A 250 -8.67 4.84 -18.07
C PHE A 250 -9.86 4.75 -19.04
N THR A 251 -11.05 4.37 -18.57
CA THR A 251 -12.25 4.32 -19.39
C THR A 251 -12.66 5.71 -19.87
N LYS A 252 -12.61 6.71 -18.98
CA LYS A 252 -12.89 8.12 -19.34
C LYS A 252 -11.91 8.70 -20.35
N LEU A 253 -10.65 8.26 -20.31
CA LEU A 253 -9.63 8.67 -21.30
C LEU A 253 -9.90 8.09 -22.69
N GLN A 254 -10.53 6.91 -22.79
CA GLN A 254 -10.88 6.31 -24.09
C GLN A 254 -12.11 6.94 -24.75
N THR A 255 -12.97 7.60 -23.96
CA THR A 255 -14.19 8.26 -24.46
C THR A 255 -13.99 9.72 -24.88
N ARG A 256 -12.79 10.28 -24.68
CA ARG A 256 -12.42 11.64 -25.08
C ARG A 256 -11.66 11.60 -26.40
#